data_AF-A0A518K336-F1
#
_entry.id   AF-A0A518K336-F1
#
_cell.length_a   1.000
_cell.length_b   1.000
_cell.length_c   1.000
_cell.angle_alpha   90.00
_cell.angle_beta   90.00
_cell.angle_gamma   90.00
#
_symmetry.space_group_name_H-M   'P 1'
#
loop_
_entity.id
_entity.type
_entity.pdbx_description
1 polymer ?
#
loop_
_entity_poly.entity_id
_entity_poly.type
_entity_poly.pdbx_seq_one_letter_code
_entity_poly.pdbx_strand_id
1 'polypeptide(L)'
;MRYFSAARPLRPLAGLIALAIAATAAPTLAQRYESDAIESRLSNKGVIARRYAKTGQGDGAEFKEYIEKYFFPAMTQTTPEGLADLEKMQGDLFKSFLTGVPAATQRYMHEQALDFSTRVVANRKYHPSVRYNALLMLGRLNDKYPAGGEDPTPAAKGTDLLCSLTSASISSPRTPNYLLVGALLGLERHANYYQQLPRPQQAKLMRTLYDVLTVEKLEGEFTPEVREWIFTRTASAIASMKTPGPQGVFVKGLAKRVGDDTLSLEARATILRELAEMEAEAGQDYGAAIAKAAIELASDIGEEEAEIAEKFDDMQLQAGVGFVGARGKMSRRVTVTPENGPQLYREGILALFNDLQKGVAAAADISPEDQKPALTAINEAIKNVVNKTADKGTIDLDVTEAIKQMASTAQEATVQPLANAE
;
A
#
# COMPACT_ATOMS: atom_id res chain seq x y z
N MET A 1 -17.09 52.95 45.31
CA MET A 1 -18.49 53.15 45.73
C MET A 1 -19.37 53.01 44.48
N ARG A 2 -20.40 52.15 44.56
CA ARG A 2 -21.53 51.94 43.62
C ARG A 2 -21.31 51.10 42.35
N TYR A 3 -21.61 49.81 42.55
CA TYR A 3 -22.33 48.86 41.68
C TYR A 3 -23.27 49.47 40.63
N PHE A 4 -23.35 48.85 39.45
CA PHE A 4 -24.61 48.40 38.84
C PHE A 4 -24.38 47.22 37.90
N SER A 5 -24.85 46.04 38.34
CA SER A 5 -25.00 44.81 37.57
C SER A 5 -26.39 44.83 36.93
N ALA A 6 -26.47 44.65 35.61
CA ALA A 6 -27.72 44.49 34.89
C ALA A 6 -27.93 43.02 34.53
N ALA A 7 -28.79 42.35 35.29
CA ALA A 7 -29.27 41.00 35.02
C ALA A 7 -30.21 41.00 33.80
N ARG A 8 -29.95 40.12 32.83
CA ARG A 8 -30.87 39.81 31.74
C ARG A 8 -31.79 38.64 32.14
N PRO A 9 -33.10 38.68 31.81
CA PRO A 9 -34.01 37.59 32.11
C PRO A 9 -33.81 36.41 31.15
N LEU A 10 -33.64 35.21 31.73
CA LEU A 10 -33.70 33.93 31.03
C LEU A 10 -35.15 33.66 30.59
N ARG A 11 -35.36 33.53 29.28
CA ARG A 11 -36.61 32.99 28.71
C ARG A 11 -36.57 31.46 28.75
N PRO A 12 -37.68 30.77 29.07
CA PRO A 12 -37.72 29.31 29.06
C PRO A 12 -37.82 28.80 27.61
N LEU A 13 -36.75 28.19 27.12
CA LEU A 13 -36.69 27.46 25.84
C LEU A 13 -37.06 25.99 26.11
N ALA A 14 -38.27 25.76 26.61
CA ALA A 14 -38.83 24.44 26.84
C ALA A 14 -39.95 24.20 25.82
N GLY A 15 -39.59 23.75 24.62
CA GLY A 15 -40.58 23.44 23.60
C GLY A 15 -40.05 23.33 22.17
N LEU A 16 -38.96 22.58 21.93
CA LEU A 16 -38.51 22.22 20.57
C LEU A 16 -37.50 21.05 20.54
N ILE A 17 -37.65 20.05 21.43
CA ILE A 17 -36.76 18.86 21.49
C ILE A 17 -37.48 17.56 21.06
N ALA A 18 -38.79 17.61 20.78
CA ALA A 18 -39.56 16.40 20.44
C ALA A 18 -39.68 16.09 18.92
N LEU A 19 -39.07 16.89 18.02
CA LEU A 19 -39.17 16.68 16.56
C LEU A 19 -37.85 16.38 15.85
N ALA A 20 -36.74 16.23 16.59
CA ALA A 20 -35.41 15.98 16.01
C ALA A 20 -34.94 14.51 16.08
N ILE A 21 -35.68 13.62 16.75
CA ILE A 21 -35.30 12.21 16.92
C ILE A 21 -36.00 11.29 15.89
N ALA A 22 -37.03 11.77 15.19
CA ALA A 22 -37.74 10.98 14.18
C ALA A 22 -37.14 11.04 12.75
N ALA A 23 -36.07 11.83 12.54
CA ALA A 23 -35.44 11.99 11.22
C ALA A 23 -34.15 11.15 11.03
N THR A 24 -33.66 10.46 12.05
CA THR A 24 -32.43 9.62 11.97
C THR A 24 -32.71 8.14 11.70
N ALA A 25 -33.99 7.76 11.60
CA ALA A 25 -34.41 6.43 11.17
C ALA A 25 -35.12 6.51 9.81
N ALA A 26 -34.62 7.34 8.89
CA ALA A 26 -34.83 7.02 7.48
C ALA A 26 -34.27 5.59 7.32
N PRO A 27 -35.10 4.59 6.99
CA PRO A 27 -34.55 3.28 6.70
C PRO A 27 -33.49 3.55 5.64
N THR A 28 -32.24 3.23 5.96
CA THR A 28 -31.24 3.02 4.92
C THR A 28 -31.97 2.13 3.93
N LEU A 29 -32.38 2.70 2.79
CA LEU A 29 -33.06 1.95 1.75
C LEU A 29 -32.06 0.87 1.43
N ALA A 30 -32.26 -0.33 2.00
CA ALA A 30 -31.25 -1.36 2.00
C ALA A 30 -30.93 -1.58 0.53
N GLN A 31 -29.73 -1.13 0.13
CA GLN A 31 -29.37 -1.07 -1.27
C GLN A 31 -29.50 -2.51 -1.76
N ARG A 32 -30.52 -2.77 -2.60
CA ARG A 32 -30.79 -4.10 -3.09
C ARG A 32 -29.73 -4.39 -4.14
N TYR A 33 -28.65 -5.01 -3.68
CA TYR A 33 -27.60 -5.48 -4.54
C TYR A 33 -28.10 -6.65 -5.38
N GLU A 34 -27.59 -6.73 -6.60
CA GLU A 34 -27.85 -7.82 -7.53
C GLU A 34 -27.04 -9.06 -7.12
N SER A 35 -27.66 -10.22 -7.24
CA SER A 35 -27.04 -11.54 -7.10
C SER A 35 -27.46 -12.39 -8.29
N ASP A 36 -26.54 -13.17 -8.84
CA ASP A 36 -26.85 -14.13 -9.89
C ASP A 36 -27.67 -15.29 -9.30
N ALA A 37 -28.55 -15.89 -10.11
CA ALA A 37 -29.36 -17.03 -9.69
C ALA A 37 -28.49 -18.27 -9.46
N ILE A 38 -28.72 -18.96 -8.34
CA ILE A 38 -28.03 -20.20 -7.96
C ILE A 38 -28.93 -21.40 -8.17
N GLU A 39 -28.42 -22.44 -8.83
CA GLU A 39 -29.03 -23.76 -8.79
C GLU A 39 -28.54 -24.57 -7.58
N SER A 40 -29.22 -24.45 -6.43
CA SER A 40 -28.78 -25.04 -5.15
C SER A 40 -28.58 -26.56 -5.15
N ARG A 41 -29.22 -27.28 -6.08
CA ARG A 41 -29.02 -28.73 -6.28
C ARG A 41 -27.56 -29.09 -6.63
N LEU A 42 -26.79 -28.14 -7.15
CA LEU A 42 -25.41 -28.32 -7.57
C LEU A 42 -24.42 -28.14 -6.41
N SER A 43 -24.86 -27.67 -5.24
CA SER A 43 -23.98 -27.41 -4.08
C SER A 43 -23.17 -28.64 -3.63
N ASN A 44 -23.75 -29.84 -3.76
CA ASN A 44 -23.09 -31.10 -3.40
C ASN A 44 -22.14 -31.63 -4.50
N LYS A 45 -22.07 -31.00 -5.68
CA LYS A 45 -21.27 -31.46 -6.82
C LYS A 45 -19.84 -30.94 -6.81
N GLY A 46 -19.46 -30.09 -5.86
CA GLY A 46 -18.11 -29.50 -5.81
C GLY A 46 -16.97 -30.52 -5.76
N VAL A 47 -17.15 -31.68 -5.11
CA VAL A 47 -16.15 -32.76 -5.10
C VAL A 47 -15.97 -33.38 -6.49
N ILE A 48 -17.08 -33.63 -7.18
CA ILE A 48 -17.08 -34.18 -8.54
C ILE A 48 -16.45 -33.18 -9.51
N ALA A 49 -16.84 -31.90 -9.41
CA ALA A 49 -16.28 -30.83 -10.25
C ALA A 49 -14.77 -30.68 -10.06
N ARG A 50 -14.26 -30.73 -8.82
CA ARG A 50 -12.81 -30.69 -8.54
C ARG A 50 -12.08 -31.92 -9.08
N ARG A 51 -12.71 -33.10 -9.05
CA ARG A 51 -12.13 -34.30 -9.66
C ARG A 51 -12.02 -34.13 -11.17
N TYR A 52 -13.11 -33.73 -11.83
CA TYR A 52 -13.12 -33.45 -13.26
C TYR A 52 -12.06 -32.40 -13.63
N ALA A 53 -11.98 -31.32 -12.87
CA ALA A 53 -10.99 -30.27 -13.11
C ALA A 53 -9.54 -30.81 -13.10
N LYS A 54 -9.20 -31.69 -12.15
CA LYS A 54 -7.84 -32.22 -12.02
C LYS A 54 -7.51 -33.33 -13.02
N THR A 55 -8.45 -34.19 -13.35
CA THR A 55 -8.17 -35.40 -14.14
C THR A 55 -8.67 -35.32 -15.58
N GLY A 56 -9.59 -34.39 -15.88
CA GLY A 56 -10.35 -34.35 -17.13
C GLY A 56 -11.33 -35.53 -17.29
N GLN A 57 -11.47 -36.38 -16.28
CA GLN A 57 -12.33 -37.56 -16.32
C GLN A 57 -13.66 -37.30 -15.60
N GLY A 58 -14.77 -37.70 -16.24
CA GLY A 58 -16.12 -37.59 -15.69
C GLY A 58 -17.09 -36.89 -16.65
N ASP A 59 -18.22 -36.46 -16.13
CA ASP A 59 -19.24 -35.73 -16.90
C ASP A 59 -18.85 -34.26 -17.04
N GLY A 60 -18.37 -33.90 -18.24
CA GLY A 60 -18.00 -32.52 -18.56
C GLY A 60 -19.19 -31.56 -18.61
N ALA A 61 -20.41 -32.04 -18.91
CA ALA A 61 -21.60 -31.21 -18.89
C ALA A 61 -22.01 -30.86 -17.46
N GLU A 62 -21.96 -31.84 -16.55
CA GLU A 62 -22.19 -31.61 -15.11
C GLU A 62 -21.15 -30.64 -14.52
N PHE A 63 -19.88 -30.77 -14.93
CA PHE A 63 -18.82 -29.83 -14.53
C PHE A 63 -19.14 -28.40 -14.99
N LYS A 64 -19.47 -28.21 -16.27
CA LYS A 64 -19.81 -26.88 -16.80
C LYS A 64 -21.02 -26.30 -16.10
N GLU A 65 -22.06 -27.11 -15.89
CA GLU A 65 -23.27 -26.69 -15.18
C GLU A 65 -22.96 -26.23 -13.74
N TYR A 66 -22.12 -26.98 -13.01
CA TYR A 66 -21.67 -26.59 -11.68
C TYR A 66 -20.93 -25.24 -11.69
N ILE A 67 -20.03 -25.03 -12.65
CA ILE A 67 -19.25 -23.79 -12.74
C ILE A 67 -20.13 -22.59 -13.07
N GLU A 68 -20.97 -22.71 -14.10
CA GLU A 68 -21.78 -21.62 -14.64
C GLU A 68 -22.99 -21.27 -13.76
N LYS A 69 -23.62 -22.27 -13.14
CA LYS A 69 -24.91 -22.08 -12.45
C LYS A 69 -24.84 -22.16 -10.92
N TYR A 70 -23.68 -22.53 -10.37
CA TYR A 70 -23.48 -22.56 -8.93
C TYR A 70 -22.21 -21.83 -8.49
N PHE A 71 -21.03 -22.23 -8.97
CA PHE A 71 -19.76 -21.74 -8.41
C PHE A 71 -19.58 -20.23 -8.57
N PHE A 72 -19.70 -19.69 -9.79
CA PHE A 72 -19.60 -18.24 -9.99
C PHE A 72 -20.82 -17.46 -9.44
N PRO A 73 -22.07 -17.91 -9.63
CA PRO A 73 -23.23 -17.26 -9.00
C PRO A 73 -23.16 -17.21 -7.46
N ALA A 74 -22.61 -18.23 -6.81
CA ALA A 74 -22.40 -18.24 -5.36
C ALA A 74 -21.44 -17.14 -4.89
N MET A 75 -20.47 -16.72 -5.71
CA MET A 75 -19.60 -15.58 -5.41
C MET A 75 -20.29 -14.22 -5.50
N THR A 76 -21.55 -14.15 -5.93
CA THR A 76 -22.32 -12.89 -6.02
C THR A 76 -23.31 -12.72 -4.87
N GLN A 77 -23.44 -13.71 -3.99
CA GLN A 77 -24.43 -13.66 -2.92
C GLN A 77 -24.08 -12.62 -1.87
N THR A 78 -25.08 -11.84 -1.49
CA THR A 78 -24.95 -10.73 -0.55
C THR A 78 -25.41 -11.09 0.86
N THR A 79 -25.60 -12.38 1.15
CA THR A 79 -25.84 -12.84 2.51
C THR A 79 -24.54 -12.76 3.32
N PRO A 80 -24.60 -12.63 4.65
CA PRO A 80 -23.40 -12.63 5.50
C PRO A 80 -22.47 -13.82 5.23
N GLU A 81 -23.04 -15.01 5.03
CA GLU A 81 -22.29 -16.23 4.74
C GLU A 81 -21.64 -16.17 3.35
N GLY A 82 -22.39 -15.72 2.33
CA GLY A 82 -21.86 -15.59 0.97
C GLY A 82 -20.70 -14.59 0.88
N LEU A 83 -20.80 -13.48 1.62
CA LEU A 83 -19.72 -12.49 1.70
C LEU A 83 -18.50 -13.02 2.47
N ALA A 84 -18.70 -13.78 3.55
CA ALA A 84 -17.63 -14.40 4.32
C ALA A 84 -16.88 -15.49 3.53
N ASP A 85 -17.56 -16.18 2.62
CA ASP A 85 -16.98 -17.26 1.80
C ASP A 85 -16.20 -16.76 0.56
N LEU A 86 -16.24 -15.45 0.23
CA LEU A 86 -15.62 -14.91 -1.00
C LEU A 86 -14.13 -15.25 -1.13
N GLU A 87 -13.35 -15.06 -0.07
CA GLU A 87 -11.91 -15.36 -0.06
C GLU A 87 -11.65 -16.85 -0.29
N LYS A 88 -12.42 -17.72 0.38
CA LYS A 88 -12.33 -19.16 0.25
C LYS A 88 -12.66 -19.61 -1.17
N MET A 89 -13.75 -19.11 -1.74
CA MET A 89 -14.17 -19.44 -3.11
C MET A 89 -13.14 -18.96 -4.14
N GLN A 90 -12.56 -17.77 -3.94
CA GLN A 90 -11.45 -17.28 -4.75
C GLN A 90 -10.24 -18.22 -4.64
N GLY A 91 -9.85 -18.61 -3.42
CA GLY A 91 -8.76 -19.56 -3.20
C GLY A 91 -9.01 -20.91 -3.89
N ASP A 92 -10.23 -21.43 -3.81
CA ASP A 92 -10.65 -22.66 -4.46
C ASP A 92 -10.57 -22.57 -5.99
N LEU A 93 -10.96 -21.43 -6.59
CA LEU A 93 -10.81 -21.20 -8.03
C LEU A 93 -9.36 -21.42 -8.48
N PHE A 94 -8.41 -20.73 -7.85
CA PHE A 94 -7.00 -20.84 -8.25
C PHE A 94 -6.40 -22.21 -7.91
N LYS A 95 -6.65 -22.73 -6.71
CA LYS A 95 -6.05 -23.98 -6.23
C LYS A 95 -6.62 -25.23 -6.90
N SER A 96 -7.92 -25.23 -7.20
CA SER A 96 -8.62 -26.46 -7.62
C SER A 96 -9.00 -26.47 -9.09
N PHE A 97 -9.12 -25.30 -9.73
CA PHE A 97 -9.67 -25.19 -11.08
C PHE A 97 -8.74 -24.53 -12.10
N LEU A 98 -7.66 -23.88 -11.67
CA LEU A 98 -6.71 -23.22 -12.57
C LEU A 98 -5.30 -23.81 -12.47
N THR A 99 -4.76 -24.01 -11.27
CA THR A 99 -3.38 -24.50 -11.10
C THR A 99 -3.29 -26.02 -11.18
N GLY A 100 -2.37 -26.53 -11.99
CA GLY A 100 -2.09 -27.97 -12.09
C GLY A 100 -3.21 -28.82 -12.69
N VAL A 101 -4.08 -28.21 -13.50
CA VAL A 101 -5.19 -28.86 -14.19
C VAL A 101 -4.86 -29.06 -15.68
N PRO A 102 -5.52 -30.00 -16.39
CA PRO A 102 -5.32 -30.20 -17.82
C PRO A 102 -5.60 -28.91 -18.63
N ALA A 103 -4.81 -28.67 -19.67
CA ALA A 103 -4.82 -27.40 -20.41
C ALA A 103 -6.20 -27.00 -20.95
N ALA A 104 -7.01 -27.96 -21.42
CA ALA A 104 -8.37 -27.70 -21.90
C ALA A 104 -9.29 -27.18 -20.78
N THR A 105 -9.23 -27.81 -19.60
CA THR A 105 -10.01 -27.37 -18.44
C THR A 105 -9.50 -26.04 -17.89
N GLN A 106 -8.19 -25.85 -17.86
CA GLN A 106 -7.57 -24.59 -17.43
C GLN A 106 -8.04 -23.43 -18.31
N ARG A 107 -8.04 -23.60 -19.63
CA ARG A 107 -8.48 -22.58 -20.58
C ARG A 107 -9.95 -22.22 -20.35
N TYR A 108 -10.83 -23.23 -20.27
CA TYR A 108 -12.24 -23.00 -19.98
C TYR A 108 -12.43 -22.24 -18.66
N MET A 109 -11.76 -22.67 -17.58
CA MET A 109 -11.88 -22.03 -16.27
C MET A 109 -11.31 -20.61 -16.26
N HIS A 110 -10.23 -20.36 -17.00
CA HIS A 110 -9.67 -19.02 -17.18
C HIS A 110 -10.68 -18.11 -17.88
N GLU A 111 -11.26 -18.54 -19.00
CA GLU A 111 -12.27 -17.78 -19.76
C GLU A 111 -13.47 -17.44 -18.88
N GLN A 112 -14.02 -18.43 -18.16
CA GLN A 112 -15.15 -18.21 -17.24
C GLN A 112 -14.80 -17.23 -16.11
N ALA A 113 -13.62 -17.36 -15.51
CA ALA A 113 -13.18 -16.46 -14.44
C ALA A 113 -12.96 -15.02 -14.93
N LEU A 114 -12.40 -14.86 -16.13
CA LEU A 114 -12.16 -13.56 -16.76
C LEU A 114 -13.47 -12.86 -17.11
N ASP A 115 -14.42 -13.58 -17.70
CA ASP A 115 -15.73 -13.04 -18.07
C ASP A 115 -16.57 -12.70 -16.84
N PHE A 116 -16.59 -13.59 -15.84
CA PHE A 116 -17.22 -13.33 -14.54
C PHE A 116 -16.67 -12.05 -13.92
N SER A 117 -15.35 -11.96 -13.77
CA SER A 117 -14.73 -10.84 -13.06
C SER A 117 -14.92 -9.52 -13.79
N THR A 118 -14.81 -9.54 -15.13
CA THR A 118 -15.05 -8.35 -15.97
C THR A 118 -16.47 -7.83 -15.80
N ARG A 119 -17.48 -8.72 -15.90
CA ARG A 119 -18.90 -8.38 -15.76
C ARG A 119 -19.21 -7.81 -14.37
N VAL A 120 -18.74 -8.49 -13.33
CA VAL A 120 -19.01 -8.14 -11.94
C VAL A 120 -18.39 -6.79 -11.57
N VAL A 121 -17.13 -6.55 -11.95
CA VAL A 121 -16.45 -5.29 -11.65
C VAL A 121 -17.14 -4.10 -12.33
N ALA A 122 -17.59 -4.27 -13.58
CA ALA A 122 -18.26 -3.23 -14.35
C ALA A 122 -19.68 -2.89 -13.84
N ASN A 123 -20.43 -3.87 -13.33
CA ASN A 123 -21.80 -3.67 -12.89
C ASN A 123 -21.87 -3.11 -11.45
N ARG A 124 -22.29 -1.85 -11.33
CA ARG A 124 -22.45 -1.13 -10.06
C ARG A 124 -23.57 -1.68 -9.16
N LYS A 125 -24.41 -2.58 -9.67
CA LYS A 125 -25.50 -3.20 -8.90
C LYS A 125 -25.01 -4.33 -7.98
N TYR A 126 -23.84 -4.92 -8.23
CA TYR A 126 -23.26 -5.90 -7.31
C TYR A 126 -22.73 -5.24 -6.04
N HIS A 127 -22.71 -6.01 -4.95
CA HIS A 127 -22.16 -5.59 -3.67
C HIS A 127 -20.68 -5.16 -3.78
N PRO A 128 -20.22 -4.10 -3.09
CA PRO A 128 -18.83 -3.66 -3.13
C PRO A 128 -17.81 -4.76 -2.86
N SER A 129 -18.03 -5.61 -1.85
CA SER A 129 -17.15 -6.75 -1.55
C SER A 129 -17.08 -7.79 -2.67
N VAL A 130 -18.20 -8.05 -3.37
CA VAL A 130 -18.24 -8.95 -4.53
C VAL A 130 -17.42 -8.36 -5.68
N ARG A 131 -17.57 -7.05 -5.94
CA ARG A 131 -16.79 -6.32 -6.96
C ARG A 131 -15.31 -6.27 -6.61
N TYR A 132 -14.97 -6.07 -5.34
CA TYR A 132 -13.60 -6.10 -4.86
C TYR A 132 -12.98 -7.49 -4.99
N ASN A 133 -13.71 -8.56 -4.64
CA ASN A 133 -13.22 -9.93 -4.84
C ASN A 133 -12.96 -10.25 -6.33
N ALA A 134 -13.85 -9.79 -7.22
CA ALA A 134 -13.66 -9.92 -8.66
C ALA A 134 -12.43 -9.14 -9.18
N LEU A 135 -12.12 -7.96 -8.61
CA LEU A 135 -10.87 -7.25 -8.88
C LEU A 135 -9.64 -8.06 -8.48
N LEU A 136 -9.65 -8.63 -7.27
CA LEU A 136 -8.56 -9.49 -6.80
C LEU A 136 -8.39 -10.74 -7.68
N MET A 137 -9.49 -11.29 -8.22
CA MET A 137 -9.45 -12.37 -9.20
C MET A 137 -8.77 -11.94 -10.49
N LEU A 138 -9.16 -10.82 -11.09
CA LEU A 138 -8.49 -10.26 -12.29
C LEU A 138 -7.00 -10.09 -12.04
N GLY A 139 -6.65 -9.51 -10.89
CA GLY A 139 -5.28 -9.34 -10.41
C GLY A 139 -4.58 -10.61 -9.99
N ARG A 140 -5.13 -11.81 -10.25
CA ARG A 140 -4.51 -13.13 -10.03
C ARG A 140 -4.54 -14.04 -11.26
N LEU A 141 -5.31 -13.70 -12.30
CA LEU A 141 -5.40 -14.49 -13.54
C LEU A 141 -4.09 -14.45 -14.34
N ASN A 142 -3.84 -15.51 -15.10
CA ASN A 142 -2.67 -15.69 -15.96
C ASN A 142 -3.10 -16.21 -17.32
N ASP A 143 -2.52 -15.71 -18.41
CA ASP A 143 -2.64 -16.33 -19.73
C ASP A 143 -1.79 -17.61 -19.82
N LYS A 144 -0.69 -17.64 -19.06
CA LYS A 144 0.14 -18.83 -18.83
C LYS A 144 0.29 -19.07 -17.33
N TYR A 145 -0.33 -20.13 -16.83
CA TYR A 145 -0.20 -20.53 -15.43
C TYR A 145 1.14 -21.22 -15.18
N PRO A 146 1.71 -21.12 -13.98
CA PRO A 146 3.02 -21.69 -13.68
C PRO A 146 2.95 -23.22 -13.78
N ALA A 147 3.90 -23.80 -14.52
CA ALA A 147 4.09 -25.23 -14.67
C ALA A 147 5.58 -25.54 -14.56
N GLY A 148 5.96 -26.53 -13.73
CA GLY A 148 7.35 -26.99 -13.66
C GLY A 148 8.40 -25.94 -13.24
N GLY A 149 8.00 -24.94 -12.45
CA GLY A 149 8.90 -23.86 -12.00
C GLY A 149 9.02 -22.67 -12.96
N GLU A 150 8.28 -22.67 -14.07
CA GLU A 150 8.20 -21.50 -14.95
C GLU A 150 7.40 -20.36 -14.32
N ASP A 151 7.85 -19.13 -14.59
CA ASP A 151 7.13 -17.92 -14.20
C ASP A 151 5.77 -17.84 -14.93
N PRO A 152 4.73 -17.37 -14.22
CA PRO A 152 3.44 -17.10 -14.84
C PRO A 152 3.50 -15.90 -15.80
N THR A 153 2.59 -15.90 -16.79
CA THR A 153 2.29 -14.72 -17.60
C THR A 153 0.95 -14.15 -17.16
N PRO A 154 0.89 -12.97 -16.52
CA PRO A 154 -0.38 -12.38 -16.10
C PRO A 154 -1.33 -12.18 -17.27
N ALA A 155 -2.64 -12.26 -17.00
CA ALA A 155 -3.65 -12.19 -18.04
C ALA A 155 -3.68 -10.80 -18.71
N ALA A 156 -3.42 -10.71 -20.01
CA ALA A 156 -3.29 -9.44 -20.73
C ALA A 156 -4.56 -8.59 -20.64
N LYS A 157 -5.74 -9.20 -20.85
CA LYS A 157 -7.05 -8.53 -20.71
C LYS A 157 -7.30 -8.09 -19.26
N GLY A 158 -6.82 -8.87 -18.29
CA GLY A 158 -6.83 -8.51 -16.87
C GLY A 158 -6.02 -7.25 -16.62
N THR A 159 -4.75 -7.22 -17.06
CA THR A 159 -3.89 -6.04 -16.99
C THR A 159 -4.54 -4.81 -17.61
N ASP A 160 -5.13 -4.97 -18.80
CA ASP A 160 -5.80 -3.86 -19.49
C ASP A 160 -6.95 -3.27 -18.68
N LEU A 161 -7.80 -4.11 -18.10
CA LEU A 161 -8.94 -3.68 -17.30
C LEU A 161 -8.49 -3.02 -16.00
N LEU A 162 -7.51 -3.61 -15.31
CA LEU A 162 -6.94 -3.04 -14.09
C LEU A 162 -6.32 -1.66 -14.36
N CYS A 163 -5.56 -1.51 -15.45
CA CYS A 163 -5.00 -0.22 -15.83
C CYS A 163 -6.10 0.83 -16.08
N SER A 164 -7.13 0.47 -16.85
CA SER A 164 -8.24 1.37 -17.16
C SER A 164 -9.01 1.80 -15.89
N LEU A 165 -9.20 0.88 -14.93
CA LEU A 165 -9.87 1.17 -13.66
C LEU A 165 -9.02 2.08 -12.77
N THR A 166 -7.70 1.85 -12.72
CA THR A 166 -6.77 2.72 -12.00
C THR A 166 -6.78 4.13 -12.59
N SER A 167 -6.63 4.28 -13.90
CA SER A 167 -6.70 5.59 -14.57
C SER A 167 -8.04 6.29 -14.32
N ALA A 168 -9.16 5.56 -14.41
CA ALA A 168 -10.48 6.13 -14.11
C ALA A 168 -10.65 6.50 -12.63
N SER A 169 -9.95 5.83 -11.72
CA SER A 169 -10.06 6.12 -10.28
C SER A 169 -9.25 7.34 -9.87
N ILE A 170 -8.07 7.55 -10.45
CA ILE A 170 -7.26 8.74 -10.15
C ILE A 170 -7.80 10.02 -10.80
N SER A 171 -8.64 9.90 -11.85
CA SER A 171 -9.19 11.06 -12.57
C SER A 171 -10.65 11.38 -12.27
N SER A 172 -11.36 10.57 -11.46
CA SER A 172 -12.78 10.79 -11.20
C SER A 172 -13.15 10.53 -9.74
N PRO A 173 -13.66 11.55 -9.01
CA PRO A 173 -14.09 11.39 -7.61
C PRO A 173 -15.36 10.54 -7.47
N ARG A 174 -16.03 10.20 -8.58
CA ARG A 174 -17.20 9.31 -8.59
C ARG A 174 -16.83 7.83 -8.60
N THR A 175 -15.55 7.52 -8.77
CA THR A 175 -15.08 6.15 -8.81
C THR A 175 -14.86 5.67 -7.38
N PRO A 176 -15.50 4.56 -6.94
CA PRO A 176 -15.31 4.09 -5.57
C PRO A 176 -13.85 3.78 -5.25
N ASN A 177 -13.34 4.29 -4.13
CA ASN A 177 -11.93 4.19 -3.70
C ASN A 177 -11.40 2.75 -3.66
N TYR A 178 -12.24 1.77 -3.30
CA TYR A 178 -11.84 0.37 -3.26
C TYR A 178 -11.45 -0.18 -4.64
N LEU A 179 -11.90 0.44 -5.74
CA LEU A 179 -11.51 0.04 -7.09
C LEU A 179 -10.05 0.36 -7.36
N LEU A 180 -9.57 1.53 -6.93
CA LEU A 180 -8.15 1.90 -7.04
C LEU A 180 -7.28 0.95 -6.23
N VAL A 181 -7.64 0.75 -4.96
CA VAL A 181 -6.90 -0.14 -4.04
C VAL A 181 -6.84 -1.56 -4.58
N GLY A 182 -7.98 -2.14 -4.97
CA GLY A 182 -8.04 -3.49 -5.51
C GLY A 182 -7.33 -3.63 -6.86
N ALA A 183 -7.41 -2.60 -7.71
CA ALA A 183 -6.72 -2.63 -9.00
C ALA A 183 -5.20 -2.56 -8.83
N LEU A 184 -4.71 -1.71 -7.92
CA LEU A 184 -3.29 -1.54 -7.65
C LEU A 184 -2.65 -2.84 -7.11
N LEU A 185 -3.33 -3.58 -6.24
CA LEU A 185 -2.86 -4.90 -5.78
C LEU A 185 -2.64 -5.88 -6.94
N GLY A 186 -3.53 -5.87 -7.94
CA GLY A 186 -3.37 -6.67 -9.14
C GLY A 186 -2.22 -6.20 -10.03
N LEU A 187 -2.08 -4.88 -10.22
CA LEU A 187 -1.01 -4.27 -11.01
C LEU A 187 0.37 -4.49 -10.38
N GLU A 188 0.49 -4.43 -9.05
CA GLU A 188 1.71 -4.76 -8.31
C GLU A 188 2.18 -6.18 -8.61
N ARG A 189 1.27 -7.16 -8.54
CA ARG A 189 1.60 -8.55 -8.96
C ARG A 189 2.01 -8.60 -10.43
N HIS A 190 1.31 -7.89 -11.32
CA HIS A 190 1.60 -7.94 -12.75
C HIS A 190 2.96 -7.30 -13.07
N ALA A 191 3.38 -6.29 -12.30
CA ALA A 191 4.68 -5.65 -12.43
C ALA A 191 5.84 -6.60 -12.06
N ASN A 192 5.65 -7.50 -11.08
CA ASN A 192 6.63 -8.56 -10.77
C ASN A 192 6.89 -9.51 -11.96
N TYR A 193 5.94 -9.60 -12.90
CA TYR A 193 6.04 -10.38 -14.13
C TYR A 193 6.02 -9.50 -15.38
N TYR A 194 6.57 -8.29 -15.25
CA TYR A 194 6.54 -7.28 -16.31
C TYR A 194 7.14 -7.79 -17.63
N GLN A 195 8.25 -8.53 -17.56
CA GLN A 195 8.93 -9.05 -18.75
C GLN A 195 8.13 -10.13 -19.48
N GLN A 196 7.23 -10.83 -18.77
CA GLN A 196 6.36 -11.86 -19.32
C GLN A 196 5.11 -11.28 -19.99
N LEU A 197 4.73 -10.04 -19.69
CA LEU A 197 3.58 -9.37 -20.32
C LEU A 197 3.84 -9.07 -21.81
N PRO A 198 2.79 -9.09 -22.66
CA PRO A 198 2.93 -8.58 -24.03
C PRO A 198 3.26 -7.08 -24.05
N ARG A 199 4.01 -6.63 -25.06
CA ARG A 199 4.52 -5.24 -25.18
C ARG A 199 3.44 -4.15 -25.02
N PRO A 200 2.22 -4.26 -25.58
CA PRO A 200 1.18 -3.25 -25.36
C PRO A 200 0.79 -3.10 -23.89
N GLN A 201 0.67 -4.21 -23.15
CA GLN A 201 0.32 -4.21 -21.74
C GLN A 201 1.49 -3.73 -20.87
N GLN A 202 2.74 -4.03 -21.24
CA GLN A 202 3.92 -3.43 -20.60
C GLN A 202 3.86 -1.90 -20.63
N ALA A 203 3.68 -1.31 -21.83
CA ALA A 203 3.62 0.13 -22.00
C ALA A 203 2.44 0.76 -21.22
N LYS A 204 1.28 0.09 -21.24
CA LYS A 204 0.10 0.56 -20.50
C LYS A 204 0.28 0.49 -18.98
N LEU A 205 0.87 -0.59 -18.47
CA LEU A 205 1.17 -0.77 -17.05
C LEU A 205 2.14 0.32 -16.57
N MET A 206 3.27 0.49 -17.26
CA MET A 206 4.25 1.53 -16.96
C MET A 206 3.62 2.92 -16.88
N ARG A 207 2.85 3.29 -17.91
CA ARG A 207 2.17 4.58 -17.96
C ARG A 207 1.20 4.74 -16.80
N THR A 208 0.38 3.71 -16.53
CA THR A 208 -0.61 3.78 -15.46
C THR A 208 0.04 3.94 -14.09
N LEU A 209 1.09 3.17 -13.79
CA LEU A 209 1.81 3.30 -12.52
C LEU A 209 2.51 4.66 -12.41
N TYR A 210 3.07 5.19 -13.51
CA TYR A 210 3.62 6.54 -13.55
C TYR A 210 2.56 7.61 -13.25
N ASP A 211 1.38 7.50 -13.86
CA ASP A 211 0.28 8.44 -13.65
C ASP A 211 -0.17 8.42 -12.18
N VAL A 212 -0.27 7.24 -11.55
CA VAL A 212 -0.56 7.13 -10.11
C VAL A 212 0.58 7.72 -9.28
N LEU A 213 1.84 7.43 -9.61
CA LEU A 213 2.98 7.94 -8.85
C LEU A 213 3.05 9.47 -8.91
N THR A 214 2.65 10.10 -10.01
CA THR A 214 2.87 11.53 -10.24
C THR A 214 1.64 12.42 -10.04
N VAL A 215 0.46 11.83 -9.83
CA VAL A 215 -0.79 12.58 -9.61
C VAL A 215 -0.70 13.49 -8.38
N GLU A 216 -0.85 14.80 -8.54
CA GLU A 216 -0.72 15.75 -7.42
C GLU A 216 -1.69 15.45 -6.28
N LYS A 217 -2.90 15.03 -6.63
CA LYS A 217 -3.96 14.71 -5.68
C LYS A 217 -4.77 13.52 -6.17
N LEU A 218 -4.98 12.53 -5.30
CA LEU A 218 -5.92 11.44 -5.56
C LEU A 218 -7.36 11.95 -5.43
N GLU A 219 -8.17 11.70 -6.45
CA GLU A 219 -9.60 12.00 -6.44
C GLU A 219 -10.36 11.03 -5.53
N GLY A 220 -11.22 11.57 -4.65
CA GLY A 220 -12.00 10.79 -3.69
C GLY A 220 -11.58 10.97 -2.23
N GLU A 221 -12.31 10.32 -1.32
CA GLU A 221 -12.12 10.46 0.13
C GLU A 221 -11.13 9.43 0.67
N PHE A 222 -9.83 9.67 0.47
CA PHE A 222 -8.77 8.85 1.05
C PHE A 222 -8.28 9.47 2.36
N THR A 223 -8.18 8.65 3.41
CA THR A 223 -7.44 9.05 4.61
C THR A 223 -5.95 9.20 4.26
N PRO A 224 -5.17 9.98 5.04
CA PRO A 224 -3.72 10.11 4.81
C PRO A 224 -3.01 8.75 4.73
N GLU A 225 -3.38 7.81 5.59
CA GLU A 225 -2.76 6.48 5.66
C GLU A 225 -3.03 5.66 4.39
N VAL A 226 -4.25 5.74 3.85
CA VAL A 226 -4.59 5.05 2.60
C VAL A 226 -3.88 5.70 1.41
N ARG A 227 -3.73 7.02 1.41
CA ARG A 227 -2.97 7.74 0.37
C ARG A 227 -1.49 7.32 0.38
N GLU A 228 -0.86 7.29 1.55
CA GLU A 228 0.51 6.81 1.72
C GLU A 228 0.65 5.36 1.26
N TRP A 229 -0.30 4.51 1.63
CA TRP A 229 -0.33 3.11 1.17
C TRP A 229 -0.41 3.00 -0.36
N ILE A 230 -1.20 3.85 -1.03
CA ILE A 230 -1.29 3.87 -2.51
C ILE A 230 0.06 4.23 -3.13
N PHE A 231 0.73 5.26 -2.63
CA PHE A 231 2.01 5.69 -3.21
C PHE A 231 3.15 4.71 -2.94
N THR A 232 3.25 4.18 -1.72
CA THR A 232 4.24 3.14 -1.38
C THR A 232 4.05 1.87 -2.21
N ARG A 233 2.81 1.41 -2.41
CA ARG A 233 2.50 0.27 -3.29
C ARG A 233 2.83 0.55 -4.75
N THR A 234 2.55 1.76 -5.23
CA THR A 234 2.88 2.15 -6.60
C THR A 234 4.39 2.21 -6.80
N ALA A 235 5.14 2.74 -5.83
CA ALA A 235 6.60 2.75 -5.86
C ALA A 235 7.17 1.32 -5.92
N SER A 236 6.65 0.42 -5.08
CA SER A 236 7.08 -0.99 -5.08
C SER A 236 6.75 -1.71 -6.38
N ALA A 237 5.55 -1.49 -6.94
CA ALA A 237 5.18 -2.00 -8.25
C ALA A 237 6.09 -1.46 -9.36
N ILE A 238 6.49 -0.20 -9.30
CA ILE A 238 7.42 0.38 -10.28
C ILE A 238 8.79 -0.26 -10.17
N ALA A 239 9.29 -0.41 -8.95
CA ALA A 239 10.62 -0.96 -8.70
C ALA A 239 10.72 -2.44 -9.08
N SER A 240 9.65 -3.22 -8.92
CA SER A 240 9.65 -4.62 -9.32
C SER A 240 9.72 -4.86 -10.83
N MET A 241 9.48 -3.82 -11.65
CA MET A 241 9.76 -3.87 -13.09
C MET A 241 11.27 -3.80 -13.40
N LYS A 242 12.11 -3.50 -12.40
CA LYS A 242 13.58 -3.43 -12.48
C LYS A 242 14.10 -2.50 -13.56
N THR A 243 13.40 -1.41 -13.82
CA THR A 243 13.80 -0.43 -14.85
C THR A 243 13.63 1.00 -14.36
N PRO A 244 14.55 1.92 -14.68
CA PRO A 244 14.38 3.35 -14.37
C PRO A 244 13.31 4.03 -15.25
N GLY A 245 12.79 3.31 -16.24
CA GLY A 245 11.86 3.84 -17.24
C GLY A 245 12.56 4.72 -18.28
N PRO A 246 11.85 5.14 -19.34
CA PRO A 246 12.41 5.99 -20.39
C PRO A 246 12.95 7.28 -19.78
N GLN A 247 14.22 7.62 -20.03
CA GLN A 247 14.85 8.84 -19.49
C GLN A 247 14.76 8.97 -17.96
N GLY A 248 14.70 7.84 -17.24
CA GLY A 248 14.67 7.82 -15.77
C GLY A 248 13.40 8.40 -15.14
N VAL A 249 12.29 8.44 -15.87
CA VAL A 249 11.03 9.03 -15.37
C VAL A 249 10.54 8.40 -14.07
N PHE A 250 10.81 7.13 -13.82
CA PHE A 250 10.44 6.48 -12.56
C PHE A 250 11.30 6.97 -11.41
N VAL A 251 12.62 7.05 -11.58
CA VAL A 251 13.54 7.57 -10.54
C VAL A 251 13.19 9.03 -10.21
N LYS A 252 12.90 9.85 -11.23
CA LYS A 252 12.45 11.24 -11.04
C LYS A 252 11.10 11.31 -10.29
N GLY A 253 10.17 10.43 -10.63
CA GLY A 253 8.89 10.33 -9.95
C GLY A 253 9.02 9.92 -8.48
N LEU A 254 9.90 8.96 -8.18
CA LEU A 254 10.23 8.55 -6.81
C LEU A 254 10.88 9.70 -6.05
N ALA A 255 11.87 10.38 -6.63
CA ALA A 255 12.51 11.55 -6.02
C ALA A 255 11.49 12.63 -5.63
N LYS A 256 10.54 12.94 -6.53
CA LYS A 256 9.44 13.88 -6.25
C LYS A 256 8.61 13.45 -5.04
N ARG A 257 8.33 12.15 -4.88
CA ARG A 257 7.55 11.63 -3.74
C ARG A 257 8.34 11.51 -2.45
N VAL A 258 9.64 11.24 -2.54
CA VAL A 258 10.55 11.28 -1.39
C VAL A 258 10.62 12.70 -0.83
N GLY A 259 10.47 13.74 -1.65
CA GLY A 259 10.37 15.14 -1.23
C GLY A 259 8.95 15.64 -0.91
N ASP A 260 7.93 14.78 -0.89
CA ASP A 260 6.53 15.18 -0.65
C ASP A 260 6.24 15.26 0.86
N ASP A 261 6.20 16.49 1.40
CA ASP A 261 5.96 16.78 2.81
C ASP A 261 4.54 16.42 3.30
N THR A 262 3.64 16.06 2.38
CA THR A 262 2.30 15.59 2.73
C THR A 262 2.26 14.11 3.10
N LEU A 263 3.36 13.39 2.89
CA LEU A 263 3.54 11.99 3.27
C LEU A 263 4.31 11.89 4.59
N SER A 264 3.99 10.87 5.39
CA SER A 264 4.80 10.51 6.56
C SER A 264 6.26 10.23 6.18
N LEU A 265 7.17 10.50 7.12
CA LEU A 265 8.59 10.19 6.96
C LEU A 265 8.83 8.70 6.71
N GLU A 266 8.03 7.83 7.34
CA GLU A 266 8.03 6.39 7.08
C GLU A 266 7.67 6.06 5.63
N ALA A 267 6.58 6.63 5.10
CA ALA A 267 6.20 6.41 3.71
C ALA A 267 7.26 6.92 2.73
N ARG A 268 7.86 8.09 3.00
CA ARG A 268 8.95 8.67 2.18
C ARG A 268 10.18 7.76 2.20
N ALA A 269 10.57 7.22 3.36
CA ALA A 269 11.68 6.27 3.48
C ALA A 269 11.40 4.95 2.77
N THR A 270 10.19 4.39 2.90
CA THR A 270 9.80 3.20 2.14
C THR A 270 9.83 3.44 0.64
N ILE A 271 9.37 4.60 0.14
CA ILE A 271 9.45 4.96 -1.28
C ILE A 271 10.91 5.06 -1.74
N LEU A 272 11.79 5.69 -0.95
CA LEU A 272 13.20 5.79 -1.26
C LEU A 272 13.88 4.41 -1.32
N ARG A 273 13.52 3.49 -0.41
CA ARG A 273 14.04 2.11 -0.39
C ARG A 273 13.80 1.37 -1.71
N GLU A 274 12.66 1.60 -2.37
CA GLU A 274 12.32 0.91 -3.62
C GLU A 274 13.35 1.18 -4.73
N LEU A 275 14.14 2.26 -4.64
CA LEU A 275 15.25 2.53 -5.54
C LEU A 275 16.28 1.39 -5.59
N ALA A 276 16.50 0.71 -4.46
CA ALA A 276 17.47 -0.39 -4.37
C ALA A 276 17.09 -1.62 -5.21
N GLU A 277 15.82 -1.74 -5.62
CA GLU A 277 15.33 -2.83 -6.46
C GLU A 277 15.37 -2.48 -7.96
N MET A 278 15.76 -1.23 -8.31
CA MET A 278 15.80 -0.74 -9.68
C MET A 278 17.19 -0.90 -10.31
N GLU A 279 17.24 -1.26 -11.59
CA GLU A 279 18.48 -1.27 -12.38
C GLU A 279 18.79 0.14 -12.94
N ALA A 280 19.02 1.10 -12.05
CA ALA A 280 19.36 2.48 -12.42
C ALA A 280 20.88 2.65 -12.56
N GLU A 281 21.32 3.35 -13.60
CA GLU A 281 22.74 3.62 -13.85
C GLU A 281 23.18 4.98 -13.29
N ALA A 282 24.45 5.07 -12.89
CA ALA A 282 25.09 6.32 -12.48
C ALA A 282 25.30 7.29 -13.65
N GLY A 283 25.47 8.59 -13.32
CA GLY A 283 25.80 9.63 -14.29
C GLY A 283 24.62 10.10 -15.16
N GLN A 284 23.41 9.64 -14.87
CA GLN A 284 22.20 10.07 -15.54
C GLN A 284 21.60 11.32 -14.87
N ASP A 285 20.77 12.06 -15.62
CA ASP A 285 20.20 13.35 -15.20
C ASP A 285 19.31 13.27 -13.95
N TYR A 286 18.82 12.08 -13.60
CA TYR A 286 18.01 11.83 -12.41
C TYR A 286 18.83 11.66 -11.12
N GLY A 287 20.12 11.36 -11.21
CA GLY A 287 20.98 11.07 -10.06
C GLY A 287 21.03 12.24 -9.07
N ALA A 288 21.14 13.47 -9.57
CA ALA A 288 21.19 14.66 -8.72
C ALA A 288 19.87 14.92 -7.97
N ALA A 289 18.73 14.65 -8.62
CA ALA A 289 17.42 14.88 -8.03
C ALA A 289 17.13 13.92 -6.87
N ILE A 290 17.46 12.63 -7.06
CA ILE A 290 17.24 11.61 -6.02
C ILE A 290 18.25 11.74 -4.88
N ALA A 291 19.50 12.11 -5.16
CA ALA A 291 20.50 12.41 -4.14
C ALA A 291 20.03 13.52 -3.20
N LYS A 292 19.57 14.64 -3.79
CA LYS A 292 19.02 15.77 -3.05
C LYS A 292 17.85 15.33 -2.18
N ALA A 293 16.87 14.63 -2.76
CA ALA A 293 15.70 14.15 -2.02
C ALA A 293 16.07 13.19 -0.87
N ALA A 294 17.08 12.33 -1.06
CA ALA A 294 17.57 11.42 -0.03
C ALA A 294 18.28 12.16 1.13
N ILE A 295 19.11 13.17 0.82
CA ILE A 295 19.77 14.01 1.84
C ILE A 295 18.72 14.79 2.64
N GLU A 296 17.76 15.42 1.97
CA GLU A 296 16.66 16.15 2.61
C GLU A 296 15.83 15.23 3.51
N LEU A 297 15.42 14.06 3.01
CA LEU A 297 14.68 13.08 3.82
C LEU A 297 15.48 12.60 5.03
N ALA A 298 16.78 12.32 4.88
CA ALA A 298 17.62 11.91 6.00
C ALA A 298 17.73 13.02 7.06
N SER A 299 17.81 14.29 6.63
CA SER A 299 17.78 15.44 7.54
C SER A 299 16.44 15.56 8.27
N ASP A 300 15.31 15.44 7.55
CA ASP A 300 13.96 15.51 8.15
C ASP A 300 13.74 14.40 9.20
N ILE A 301 14.15 13.16 8.87
CA ILE A 301 14.10 12.02 9.80
C ILE A 301 15.04 12.26 10.98
N GLY A 302 16.26 12.74 10.72
CA GLY A 302 17.23 13.05 11.76
C GLY A 302 16.69 14.06 12.77
N GLU A 303 16.11 15.16 12.30
CA GLU A 303 15.53 16.20 13.15
C GLU A 303 14.37 15.66 14.01
N GLU A 304 13.40 14.96 13.40
CA GLU A 304 12.25 14.44 14.13
C GLU A 304 12.64 13.37 15.17
N GLU A 305 13.50 12.42 14.79
CA GLU A 305 13.93 11.35 15.70
C GLU A 305 14.89 11.87 16.78
N ALA A 306 15.70 12.90 16.50
CA ALA A 306 16.52 13.55 17.52
C ALA A 306 15.68 14.31 18.55
N GLU A 307 14.61 15.00 18.14
CA GLU A 307 13.65 15.64 19.06
C GLU A 307 12.97 14.59 19.97
N ILE A 308 12.62 13.44 19.40
CA ILE A 308 12.06 12.31 20.16
C ILE A 308 13.09 11.74 21.14
N ALA A 309 14.33 11.57 20.71
CA ALA A 309 15.43 11.08 21.51
C ALA A 309 15.75 11.99 22.70
N GLU A 310 15.79 13.31 22.50
CA GLU A 310 16.01 14.28 23.57
C GLU A 310 14.89 14.24 24.62
N LYS A 311 13.62 14.19 24.18
CA LYS A 311 12.49 14.04 25.09
C LYS A 311 12.53 12.70 25.84
N PHE A 312 13.01 11.64 25.21
CA PHE A 312 13.18 10.36 25.87
C PHE A 312 14.26 10.42 26.96
N ASP A 313 15.40 11.05 26.68
CA ASP A 313 16.47 11.29 27.66
C ASP A 313 15.93 12.05 28.89
N ASP A 314 15.16 13.12 28.66
CA ASP A 314 14.49 13.88 29.71
C ASP A 314 13.52 13.04 30.55
N MET A 315 12.77 12.14 29.91
CA MET A 315 11.85 11.23 30.61
C MET A 315 12.60 10.24 31.50
N GLN A 316 13.76 9.74 31.07
CA GLN A 316 14.61 8.86 31.88
C GLN A 316 15.15 9.60 33.11
N LEU A 317 15.52 10.87 32.97
CA LEU A 317 15.99 11.70 34.09
C LEU A 317 14.88 12.05 35.10
N GLN A 318 13.63 12.15 34.65
CA GLN A 318 12.48 12.56 35.47
C GLN A 318 11.68 11.41 36.11
N ALA A 319 12.14 10.16 36.00
CA ALA A 319 11.41 8.92 36.37
C ALA A 319 10.94 8.78 37.84
N GLY A 320 11.01 9.83 38.67
CA GLY A 320 10.47 9.89 40.03
C GLY A 320 9.22 10.76 40.24
N VAL A 321 8.77 11.55 39.24
CA VAL A 321 7.67 12.52 39.41
C VAL A 321 6.56 12.22 38.40
N GLY A 322 5.45 11.64 38.88
CA GLY A 322 4.16 11.42 38.19
C GLY A 322 4.12 11.67 36.68
N PHE A 323 4.43 10.62 35.91
CA PHE A 323 4.54 10.70 34.46
C PHE A 323 3.17 10.89 33.76
N VAL A 324 3.11 11.84 32.83
CA VAL A 324 1.96 12.04 31.92
C VAL A 324 2.31 11.42 30.57
N GLY A 325 1.50 10.43 30.13
CA GLY A 325 1.72 9.60 28.93
C GLY A 325 2.31 10.30 27.70
N ALA A 326 3.14 9.58 26.93
CA ALA A 326 3.64 10.03 25.62
C ALA A 326 2.47 10.43 24.70
N ARG A 327 2.51 11.65 24.16
CA ARG A 327 1.50 12.21 23.24
C ARG A 327 2.13 12.59 21.90
N GLY A 328 1.34 12.52 20.83
CA GLY A 328 1.76 12.94 19.50
C GLY A 328 2.85 12.04 18.91
N LYS A 329 3.88 12.63 18.30
CA LYS A 329 4.99 11.91 17.65
C LYS A 329 5.69 10.91 18.59
N MET A 330 5.80 11.26 19.88
CA MET A 330 6.42 10.40 20.90
C MET A 330 5.75 9.03 21.05
N SER A 331 4.43 8.94 20.92
CA SER A 331 3.72 7.67 21.13
C SER A 331 4.02 6.63 20.04
N ARG A 332 4.68 7.04 18.94
CA ARG A 332 5.13 6.13 17.88
C ARG A 332 6.48 5.46 18.18
N ARG A 333 7.25 6.03 19.12
CA ARG A 333 8.64 5.65 19.40
C ARG A 333 8.91 5.34 20.87
N VAL A 334 8.00 5.69 21.77
CA VAL A 334 8.15 5.44 23.20
C VAL A 334 6.93 4.69 23.72
N THR A 335 7.17 3.51 24.26
CA THR A 335 6.19 2.76 25.05
C THR A 335 6.44 3.03 26.52
N VAL A 336 5.38 3.08 27.32
CA VAL A 336 5.52 3.32 28.76
C VAL A 336 4.80 2.21 29.49
N THR A 337 5.57 1.45 30.27
CA THR A 337 5.04 0.35 31.08
C THR A 337 5.16 0.72 32.56
N PRO A 338 4.20 0.31 33.42
CA PRO A 338 4.28 0.57 34.85
C PRO A 338 5.54 -0.02 35.51
N GLU A 339 6.06 -1.11 34.96
CA GLU A 339 7.15 -1.89 35.54
C GLU A 339 8.53 -1.38 35.12
N ASN A 340 8.69 -0.98 33.86
CA ASN A 340 10.00 -0.64 33.28
C ASN A 340 10.14 0.84 32.90
N GLY A 341 9.12 1.66 33.16
CA GLY A 341 9.12 3.06 32.77
C GLY A 341 9.03 3.26 31.25
N PRO A 342 9.50 4.41 30.73
CA PRO A 342 9.56 4.66 29.30
C PRO A 342 10.64 3.79 28.64
N GLN A 343 10.30 3.19 27.51
CA GLN A 343 11.19 2.36 26.69
C GLN A 343 11.07 2.79 25.23
N LEU A 344 12.17 2.72 24.47
CA LEU A 344 12.11 2.94 23.04
C LEU A 344 11.41 1.78 22.32
N TYR A 345 10.49 2.10 21.41
CA TYR A 345 9.92 1.15 20.47
C TYR A 345 10.92 0.84 19.35
N ARG A 346 11.90 -0.01 19.67
CA ARG A 346 13.04 -0.34 18.80
C ARG A 346 12.67 -0.93 17.45
N GLU A 347 11.57 -1.69 17.37
CA GLU A 347 11.13 -2.29 16.10
C GLU A 347 10.73 -1.23 15.07
N GLY A 348 10.01 -0.18 15.49
CA GLY A 348 9.63 0.93 14.62
C GLY A 348 10.84 1.74 14.14
N ILE A 349 11.79 1.99 15.04
CA ILE A 349 13.07 2.66 14.72
C ILE A 349 13.83 1.79 13.69
N LEU A 350 14.00 0.50 13.95
CA LEU A 350 14.69 -0.40 13.03
C LEU A 350 14.04 -0.44 11.65
N ALA A 351 12.71 -0.49 11.56
CA ALA A 351 12.02 -0.48 10.28
C ALA A 351 12.32 0.79 9.48
N LEU A 352 12.15 1.96 10.10
CA LEU A 352 12.42 3.26 9.47
C LEU A 352 13.87 3.39 8.99
N PHE A 353 14.83 3.13 9.88
CA PHE A 353 16.24 3.35 9.57
C PHE A 353 16.78 2.30 8.59
N ASN A 354 16.25 1.07 8.55
CA ASN A 354 16.62 0.10 7.51
C ASN A 354 16.12 0.52 6.12
N ASP A 355 14.90 1.04 6.03
CA ASP A 355 14.34 1.55 4.77
C ASP A 355 15.16 2.74 4.27
N LEU A 356 15.44 3.71 5.16
CA LEU A 356 16.28 4.87 4.86
C LEU A 356 17.70 4.44 4.43
N GLN A 357 18.34 3.51 5.15
CA GLN A 357 19.69 3.03 4.83
C GLN A 357 19.78 2.48 3.40
N LYS A 358 18.88 1.56 3.06
CA LYS A 358 18.83 0.94 1.72
C LYS A 358 18.61 1.98 0.64
N GLY A 359 17.69 2.91 0.90
CA GLY A 359 17.37 4.01 0.00
C GLY A 359 18.54 4.96 -0.23
N VAL A 360 19.22 5.41 0.83
CA VAL A 360 20.38 6.29 0.77
C VAL A 360 21.56 5.61 0.06
N ALA A 361 21.81 4.32 0.35
CA ALA A 361 22.84 3.56 -0.33
C ALA A 361 22.57 3.47 -1.84
N ALA A 362 21.35 3.12 -2.25
CA ALA A 362 20.96 3.06 -3.65
C ALA A 362 21.02 4.44 -4.33
N ALA A 363 20.66 5.51 -3.61
CA ALA A 363 20.82 6.87 -4.12
C ALA A 363 22.30 7.19 -4.37
N ALA A 364 23.20 6.85 -3.45
CA ALA A 364 24.65 7.08 -3.59
C ALA A 364 25.21 6.39 -4.84
N ASP A 365 24.79 5.15 -5.12
CA ASP A 365 25.26 4.38 -6.26
C ASP A 365 24.97 5.07 -7.61
N ILE A 366 23.86 5.80 -7.72
CA ILE A 366 23.43 6.47 -8.96
C ILE A 366 23.68 7.99 -8.96
N SER A 367 24.21 8.53 -7.86
CA SER A 367 24.45 9.97 -7.70
C SER A 367 25.68 10.46 -8.46
N PRO A 368 25.73 11.75 -8.81
CA PRO A 368 26.95 12.44 -9.20
C PRO A 368 28.08 12.29 -8.17
N GLU A 369 29.34 12.28 -8.63
CA GLU A 369 30.53 12.06 -7.78
C GLU A 369 30.66 13.09 -6.63
N ASP A 370 30.21 14.32 -6.84
CA ASP A 370 30.24 15.40 -5.84
C ASP A 370 29.24 15.18 -4.69
N GLN A 371 28.19 14.38 -4.89
CA GLN A 371 27.17 14.10 -3.86
C GLN A 371 27.39 12.77 -3.13
N LYS A 372 28.19 11.86 -3.71
CA LYS A 372 28.51 10.55 -3.10
C LYS A 372 29.11 10.63 -1.70
N PRO A 373 30.05 11.55 -1.39
CA PRO A 373 30.63 11.64 -0.05
C PRO A 373 29.59 11.93 1.03
N ALA A 374 28.65 12.85 0.76
CA ALA A 374 27.58 13.22 1.68
C ALA A 374 26.64 12.03 1.95
N LEU A 375 26.17 11.36 0.90
CA LEU A 375 25.30 10.18 1.03
C LEU A 375 26.01 9.02 1.74
N THR A 376 27.30 8.83 1.48
CA THR A 376 28.11 7.78 2.15
C THR A 376 28.24 8.06 3.64
N ALA A 377 28.50 9.32 4.03
CA ALA A 377 28.57 9.72 5.44
C ALA A 377 27.24 9.51 6.17
N ILE A 378 26.13 9.93 5.55
CA ILE A 378 24.77 9.68 6.06
C ILE A 378 24.52 8.18 6.23
N ASN A 379 24.87 7.37 5.22
CA ASN A 379 24.64 5.93 5.26
C ASN A 379 25.40 5.22 6.41
N GLU A 380 26.66 5.60 6.66
CA GLU A 380 27.42 5.06 7.79
C GLU A 380 26.86 5.51 9.15
N ALA A 381 26.36 6.74 9.25
CA ALA A 381 25.68 7.21 10.45
C ALA A 381 24.37 6.46 10.72
N ILE A 382 23.56 6.23 9.68
CA ILE A 382 22.34 5.40 9.75
C ILE A 382 22.68 3.97 10.18
N LYS A 383 23.73 3.38 9.60
CA LYS A 383 24.20 2.02 9.95
C LYS A 383 24.57 1.91 11.42
N ASN A 384 25.18 2.94 12.00
CA ASN A 384 25.44 2.99 13.44
C ASN A 384 24.14 2.95 14.26
N VAL A 385 23.12 3.74 13.89
CA VAL A 385 21.78 3.70 14.52
C VAL A 385 21.16 2.30 14.42
N VAL A 386 21.17 1.68 13.24
CA VAL A 386 20.63 0.33 13.02
C VAL A 386 21.34 -0.69 13.90
N ASN A 387 22.68 -0.68 13.93
CA ASN A 387 23.47 -1.60 14.73
C ASN A 387 23.19 -1.46 16.23
N LYS A 388 23.14 -0.22 16.74
CA LYS A 388 22.83 0.07 18.15
C LYS A 388 21.41 -0.33 18.53
N THR A 389 20.44 -0.08 17.65
CA THR A 389 19.04 -0.42 17.91
C THR A 389 18.82 -1.94 17.88
N ALA A 390 19.49 -2.67 16.99
CA ALA A 390 19.39 -4.12 16.86
C ALA A 390 20.08 -4.89 17.99
N ASP A 391 21.09 -4.30 18.62
CA ASP A 391 21.80 -4.91 19.73
C ASP A 391 20.98 -4.85 21.03
N LYS A 392 20.55 -6.03 21.49
CA LYS A 392 19.80 -6.20 22.75
C LYS A 392 20.60 -5.83 23.99
N GLY A 393 21.94 -5.80 23.90
CA GLY A 393 22.82 -5.39 25.00
C GLY A 393 23.02 -3.88 25.12
N THR A 394 22.74 -3.13 24.05
CA THR A 394 22.83 -1.67 24.03
C THR A 394 21.65 -1.09 24.82
N ILE A 395 21.87 -0.09 25.68
CA ILE A 395 20.79 0.59 26.43
C ILE A 395 20.11 1.65 25.57
N ASP A 396 18.87 2.03 25.89
CA ASP A 396 18.11 2.99 25.06
C ASP A 396 18.79 4.36 24.93
N LEU A 397 19.55 4.80 25.95
CA LEU A 397 20.33 6.05 25.91
C LEU A 397 21.47 6.04 24.88
N ASP A 398 22.03 4.87 24.57
CA ASP A 398 23.04 4.75 23.53
C ASP A 398 22.41 4.81 22.13
N VAL A 399 21.16 4.34 22.02
CA VAL A 399 20.38 4.42 20.78
C VAL A 399 20.00 5.88 20.50
N THR A 400 19.51 6.61 21.50
CA THR A 400 19.20 8.05 21.37
C THR A 400 20.44 8.86 20.97
N GLU A 401 21.59 8.57 21.56
CA GLU A 401 22.84 9.23 21.20
C GLU A 401 23.25 8.96 19.74
N ALA A 402 23.13 7.71 19.28
CA ALA A 402 23.38 7.39 17.87
C ALA A 402 22.42 8.13 16.91
N ILE A 403 21.14 8.27 17.29
CA ILE A 403 20.14 9.02 16.51
C ILE A 403 20.54 10.50 16.41
N LYS A 404 20.92 11.13 17.53
CA LYS A 404 21.37 12.54 17.56
C LYS A 404 22.61 12.76 16.70
N GLN A 405 23.57 11.84 16.73
CA GLN A 405 24.76 11.89 15.88
C GLN A 405 24.42 11.74 14.39
N MET A 406 23.49 10.85 14.04
CA MET A 406 22.99 10.71 12.67
C MET A 406 22.34 12.01 12.19
N ALA A 407 21.49 12.62 13.02
CA ALA A 407 20.84 13.89 12.73
C ALA A 407 21.85 15.01 12.43
N SER A 408 22.89 15.16 13.26
CA SER A 408 23.98 16.13 13.01
C SER A 408 24.65 15.89 11.65
N THR A 409 24.96 14.62 11.33
CA THR A 409 25.61 14.25 10.07
C THR A 409 24.73 14.60 8.87
N ALA A 410 23.43 14.32 8.95
CA ALA A 410 22.48 14.62 7.89
C ALA A 410 22.29 16.14 7.70
N GLN A 411 22.24 16.91 8.78
CA GLN A 411 22.16 18.37 8.71
C GLN A 411 23.41 18.98 8.08
N GLU A 412 24.61 18.54 8.45
CA GLU A 412 25.86 19.00 7.84
C GLU A 412 25.90 18.73 6.32
N ALA A 413 25.39 17.57 5.91
CA ALA A 413 25.30 17.18 4.50
C ALA A 413 24.33 18.05 3.66
N THR A 414 23.36 18.73 4.28
CA THR A 414 22.51 19.70 3.56
C THR A 414 23.21 21.02 3.26
N VAL A 415 24.23 21.38 4.06
CA VAL A 415 24.93 22.68 3.96
C VAL A 415 26.13 22.62 3.01
N GLN A 416 26.88 21.51 3.00
CA GLN A 416 28.10 21.36 2.20
C GLN A 416 27.94 21.46 0.66
N PRO A 417 26.86 20.99 0.01
CA PRO A 417 26.73 21.05 -1.44
C PRO A 417 26.75 22.48 -2.01
N LEU A 418 26.39 23.48 -1.19
CA LEU A 418 26.37 24.88 -1.61
C LEU A 418 27.76 25.52 -1.69
N ALA A 419 28.75 24.99 -0.95
CA ALA A 419 30.07 25.61 -0.85
C ALA A 419 31.03 25.25 -2.01
N ASN A 420 30.76 24.17 -2.74
CA ASN A 420 31.62 23.69 -3.84
C ASN A 420 31.09 24.07 -5.24
N ALA A 421 29.94 24.74 -5.31
CA ALA A 421 29.30 25.18 -6.55
C ALA A 421 29.47 26.69 -6.85
N GLU A 422 30.10 27.43 -5.94
CA GLU A 422 30.61 28.80 -6.14
C GLU A 422 32.10 28.77 -6.48
#